data_AF-A0A388PXB4-F1
#
_entry.id   AF-A0A388PXB4-F1
#
_cell.length_a   1.000
_cell.length_b   1.000
_cell.length_c   1.000
_cell.angle_alpha   90.00
_cell.angle_beta   90.00
_cell.angle_gamma   90.00
#
_symmetry.space_group_name_H-M   'P 1'
#
loop_
_entity.id
_entity.type
_entity.pdbx_description
1 polymer ?
#
loop_
_entity_poly.entity_id
_entity_poly.type
_entity_poly.pdbx_seq_one_letter_code
_entity_poly.pdbx_strand_id
1 'polypeptide(L)' 'MAAAKLLQQEGYKNVINISDGFEGNPATGEGWKRSNLPCK' A
#
# COMPACT_ATOMS: atom_id res chain seq x y z
N MET A 1 0.89 2.02 13.87
CA MET A 1 -0.53 2.14 13.46
C MET A 1 -0.53 2.48 11.98
N ALA A 2 -1.21 1.73 11.11
CA ALA A 2 -1.18 1.98 9.66
C ALA A 2 -1.93 3.28 9.30
N ALA A 3 -1.42 4.07 8.35
CA ALA A 3 -1.99 5.37 7.98
C ALA A 3 -3.48 5.30 7.61
N ALA A 4 -3.88 4.24 6.89
CA ALA A 4 -5.28 3.99 6.54
C ALA A 4 -6.21 3.94 7.76
N LYS A 5 -5.76 3.35 8.88
CA LYS A 5 -6.54 3.25 10.11
C LYS A 5 -6.75 4.61 10.77
N LEU A 6 -5.72 5.45 10.76
CA LEU A 6 -5.82 6.81 11.29
C LEU A 6 -6.82 7.64 10.46
N LEU A 7 -6.71 7.60 9.14
CA LEU A 7 -7.63 8.31 8.25
C LEU A 7 -9.08 7.82 8.38
N GLN A 8 -9.30 6.53 8.59
CA GLN A 8 -10.64 6.00 8.88
C GLN A 8 -11.21 6.56 10.19
N GLN A 9 -10.39 6.72 11.23
CA GLN A 9 -10.79 7.32 12.51
C GLN A 9 -11.15 8.81 12.37
N GLU A 10 -10.45 9.52 11.48
CA GLU A 10 -10.74 10.92 11.12
C GLU A 10 -11.99 11.07 10.21
N GLY A 11 -12.67 9.97 9.87
CA GLY A 11 -13.94 9.98 9.13
C GLY A 11 -13.81 9.91 7.60
N TYR A 12 -12.60 9.70 7.06
CA TYR A 12 -12.42 9.49 5.63
C TYR A 12 -13.00 8.14 5.20
N LYS A 13 -13.81 8.16 4.13
CA LYS A 13 -14.44 6.97 3.55
C LYS A 13 -13.55 6.36 2.46
N ASN A 14 -13.71 5.05 2.23
CA ASN A 14 -13.01 4.30 1.18
C ASN A 14 -11.47 4.34 1.27
N VAL A 15 -10.95 4.38 2.50
CA VAL A 15 -9.51 4.34 2.74
C VAL A 15 -9.03 2.90 2.78
N ILE A 16 -8.07 2.57 1.91
CA ILE A 16 -7.43 1.25 1.83
C ILE A 16 -5.93 1.37 2.03
N ASN A 17 -5.34 0.34 2.63
CA ASN A 17 -3.90 0.16 2.63
C ASN A 17 -3.52 -0.76 1.47
N ILE A 18 -2.51 -0.38 0.67
CA ILE A 18 -1.97 -1.26 -0.37
C ILE A 18 -1.06 -2.28 0.31
N SER A 19 -1.44 -3.55 0.29
CA SER A 19 -0.85 -4.65 1.09
C SER A 19 0.66 -4.79 0.91
N ASP A 20 1.13 -4.81 -0.34
CA ASP A 20 2.55 -5.03 -0.66
C ASP A 20 3.33 -3.70 -0.80
N GLY A 21 2.64 -2.57 -0.65
CA GLY A 21 3.23 -1.26 -0.86
C GLY A 21 3.93 -1.10 -2.22
N PHE A 22 4.94 -0.23 -2.26
CA PHE A 22 5.65 0.10 -3.49
C PHE A 22 6.75 -0.92 -3.84
N GLU A 23 7.64 -1.21 -2.88
CA GLU A 23 8.80 -2.10 -3.10
C GLU A 23 8.52 -3.57 -2.79
N GLY A 24 7.44 -3.89 -2.06
CA GLY A 24 7.14 -5.24 -1.62
C GLY A 24 8.06 -5.76 -0.53
N ASN A 25 7.86 -7.02 -0.17
CA ASN A 25 8.85 -7.77 0.58
C ASN A 25 9.94 -8.27 -0.40
N PRO A 26 11.23 -7.95 -0.15
CA PRO A 26 12.32 -8.35 -1.05
C PRO A 26 12.42 -9.86 -1.32
N ALA A 27 11.98 -10.69 -0.38
CA ALA A 27 12.07 -12.15 -0.44
C ALA A 27 10.93 -12.82 -1.24
N THR A 28 9.78 -12.17 -1.40
CA THR A 28 8.58 -12.78 -2.02
C THR A 28 8.35 -12.32 -3.46
N GLY A 29 9.02 -11.25 -3.89
CA GLY A 29 8.88 -10.74 -5.25
C GLY A 29 7.60 -9.91 -5.49
N GLU A 30 6.87 -9.58 -4.44
CA GLU A 30 5.65 -8.76 -4.47
C GLU A 30 5.96 -7.26 -4.60
N GLY A 31 4.92 -6.41 -4.63
CA GLY A 31 5.04 -4.95 -4.61
C GLY A 31 4.80 -4.29 -5.97
N TRP A 32 4.30 -3.04 -5.93
CA TRP A 32 3.87 -2.30 -7.12
C TRP A 32 4.94 -2.24 -8.22
N LYS A 33 6.18 -1.88 -7.85
CA LYS A 33 7.29 -1.74 -8.79
C LYS A 33 7.68 -3.09 -9.40
N ARG A 34 7.65 -4.17 -8.62
CA ARG A 34 8.03 -5.52 -9.08
C ARG A 34 6.98 -6.14 -9.98
N SER A 35 5.70 -5.82 -9.75
CA SER A 35 4.58 -6.17 -10.63
C SER A 35 4.58 -5.40 -11.97
N ASN A 36 5.61 -4.60 -12.24
CA ASN A 36 5.75 -3.80 -13.45
C ASN A 36 4.55 -2.86 -13.72
N LEU A 37 3.91 -2.41 -12.65
CA LEU A 37 2.86 -1.39 -12.75
C LEU A 37 3.48 -0.02 -13.04
N PRO A 38 2.78 0.88 -13.74
CA PRO A 38 3.31 2.21 -14.05
C PRO A 38 3.82 2.94 -12.80
N CYS A 39 5.10 3.30 -12.83
CA CYS A 39 5.76 4.13 -11.83
C CYS A 39 6.94 4.87 -12.48
N LYS A 40 7.25 6.09 -12.02
CA LYS A 40 8.39 6.90 -12.50
C LYS A 40 9.55 6.83 -11.53
#